data_AF-A0A8A3BFU3-F1
#
_entry.id   AF-A0A8A3BFU3-F1
#
_cell.length_a   1.000
_cell.length_b   1.000
_cell.length_c   1.000
_cell.angle_alpha   90.00
_cell.angle_beta   90.00
_cell.angle_gamma   90.00
#
_symmetry.space_group_name_H-M   'P 1'
#
loop_
_entity.id
_entity.type
_entity.pdbx_description
1 polymer ?
#
loop_
_entity_poly.entity_id
_entity_poly.type
_entity_poly.pdbx_seq_one_letter_code
_entity_poly.pdbx_strand_id
1 'polypeptide(L)'
;SFTIMNITIAYGSQNVKVFEEAKPNSELCCKPLCLMLADESDHETLTAILSPLIAEREAMKSSELMLEMGGVLRTFKFIFRGTGYDEKLVREVEGLEASGSFYICTLCDATRLEASQNLV
;
A
#
# COMPACT_ATOMS: atom_id res chain seq x y z
N SER A 1 8.40 1.12 2.97
CA SER A 1 8.92 -0.10 2.30
C SER A 1 7.93 -0.59 1.26
N PHE A 2 8.29 -1.55 0.43
CA PHE A 2 7.36 -2.25 -0.46
C PHE A 2 7.78 -3.71 -0.65
N THR A 3 6.82 -4.56 -0.98
CA THR A 3 7.05 -5.96 -1.34
C THR A 3 6.42 -6.20 -2.71
N ILE A 4 7.16 -6.85 -3.62
CA ILE A 4 6.58 -7.32 -4.88
C ILE A 4 5.80 -8.59 -4.55
N MET A 5 4.47 -8.50 -4.52
CA MET A 5 3.61 -9.63 -4.11
C MET A 5 3.46 -10.68 -5.21
N ASN A 6 3.21 -10.23 -6.44
CA ASN A 6 3.13 -11.10 -7.60
C ASN A 6 3.43 -10.32 -8.88
N ILE A 7 3.77 -11.05 -9.94
CA ILE A 7 3.91 -10.51 -11.29
C ILE A 7 3.05 -11.40 -12.19
N THR A 8 2.18 -10.75 -12.97
CA THR A 8 1.32 -11.42 -13.96
C THR A 8 1.60 -10.87 -15.34
N ILE A 9 1.55 -11.74 -16.35
CA ILE A 9 1.64 -11.37 -17.76
C ILE A 9 0.31 -11.64 -18.46
N ALA A 10 -0.12 -10.71 -19.31
CA ALA A 10 -1.25 -10.94 -20.19
C ALA A 10 -0.81 -11.89 -21.32
N TYR A 11 -1.43 -13.05 -21.40
CA TYR A 11 -1.25 -14.03 -22.47
C TYR A 11 -2.61 -14.29 -23.15
N GLY A 12 -2.84 -13.59 -24.26
CA GLY A 12 -4.16 -13.56 -24.91
C GLY A 12 -5.19 -12.86 -24.02
N SER A 13 -6.27 -13.57 -23.68
CA SER A 13 -7.33 -13.07 -22.79
C SER A 13 -7.12 -13.41 -21.31
N GLN A 14 -6.02 -14.08 -20.95
CA GLN A 14 -5.76 -14.54 -19.59
C GLN A 14 -4.58 -13.80 -18.97
N ASN A 15 -4.65 -13.55 -17.66
CA ASN A 15 -3.50 -13.10 -16.89
C ASN A 15 -2.85 -14.33 -16.23
N VAL A 16 -1.63 -14.64 -16.66
CA VAL A 16 -0.85 -15.76 -16.14
C VAL A 16 0.12 -15.25 -15.09
N LYS A 17 0.12 -15.85 -13.90
CA LYS A 17 1.04 -15.50 -12.82
C LYS A 17 2.42 -16.11 -13.11
N VAL A 18 3.45 -15.28 -13.21
CA VAL A 18 4.84 -15.68 -13.48
C VAL A 18 5.73 -15.60 -12.24
N PHE A 19 5.30 -14.85 -11.23
CA PHE A 19 5.96 -14.76 -9.94
C PHE A 19 4.92 -14.55 -8.84
N GLU A 20 5.16 -15.15 -7.68
CA GLU A 20 4.41 -14.94 -6.45
C GLU A 20 5.39 -15.03 -5.28
N GLU A 21 5.32 -14.07 -4.37
CA GLU A 21 6.12 -14.10 -3.15
C GLU A 21 5.64 -15.22 -2.24
N ALA A 22 6.52 -16.18 -1.95
CA ALA A 22 6.19 -17.35 -1.15
C ALA A 22 6.03 -17.01 0.35
N LYS A 23 6.72 -15.97 0.82
CA LYS A 23 6.67 -15.53 2.22
C LYS A 23 6.42 -14.01 2.29
N PRO A 24 5.19 -13.53 2.01
CA PRO A 24 4.90 -12.11 1.79
C PRO A 24 5.18 -11.20 2.98
N ASN A 25 5.22 -11.77 4.19
CA ASN A 25 5.49 -11.04 5.43
C ASN A 25 6.92 -11.25 5.96
N SER A 26 7.82 -11.83 5.16
CA SER A 26 9.23 -11.95 5.55
C SER A 26 9.95 -10.61 5.39
N GLU A 27 10.84 -10.34 6.33
CA GLU A 27 11.85 -9.29 6.28
C GLU A 27 12.71 -9.35 5.00
N LEU A 28 12.89 -10.54 4.41
CA LEU A 28 13.72 -10.75 3.22
C LEU A 28 13.09 -10.16 1.94
N CYS A 29 11.76 -10.10 1.85
CA CYS A 29 11.05 -9.56 0.69
C CYS A 29 10.62 -8.09 0.87
N CYS A 30 10.64 -7.59 2.12
CA CYS A 30 10.27 -6.22 2.44
C CYS A 30 11.40 -5.24 2.10
N LYS A 31 11.34 -4.64 0.92
CA LYS A 31 12.38 -3.72 0.45
C LYS A 31 12.21 -2.34 1.09
N PRO A 32 13.22 -1.81 1.81
CA PRO A 32 13.14 -0.47 2.36
C PRO A 32 13.11 0.55 1.21
N LEU A 33 12.28 1.58 1.36
CA LEU A 33 12.11 2.65 0.35
C LEU A 33 12.49 4.01 0.93
N CYS A 34 12.05 4.30 2.14
CA CYS A 34 12.35 5.52 2.88
C CYS A 34 12.60 5.14 4.33
N LEU A 35 13.70 5.64 4.89
CA LEU A 35 14.05 5.55 6.29
C LEU A 35 14.17 6.98 6.80
N MET A 36 13.46 7.31 7.87
CA MET A 36 13.45 8.65 8.46
C MET A 36 13.61 8.53 9.99
N LEU A 37 14.23 9.54 10.58
CA LEU A 37 14.23 9.72 12.04
C LEU A 37 13.17 10.78 12.36
N ALA A 38 11.93 10.34 12.49
CA ALA A 38 10.77 11.18 12.76
C ALA A 38 9.80 10.44 13.69
N ASP A 39 8.94 11.19 14.38
CA ASP A 39 7.77 10.62 15.04
C ASP A 39 6.67 10.40 13.98
N GLU A 40 6.04 9.23 13.99
CA GLU A 40 4.93 8.94 13.08
C GLU A 40 3.71 9.82 13.35
N SER A 41 3.58 10.34 14.57
CA SER A 41 2.48 11.23 14.97
C SER A 41 2.75 12.71 14.71
N ASP A 42 3.95 13.07 14.20
CA ASP A 42 4.22 14.40 13.67
C ASP A 42 3.75 14.46 12.22
N HIS A 43 2.49 14.87 12.04
CA HIS A 43 1.82 14.90 10.74
C HIS A 43 2.53 15.79 9.73
N GLU A 44 3.04 16.93 10.16
CA GLU A 44 3.75 17.89 9.33
C GLU A 44 5.04 17.28 8.79
N THR A 45 5.86 16.69 9.65
CA THR A 45 7.11 16.04 9.27
C THR A 45 6.84 14.82 8.38
N LEU A 46 5.88 13.98 8.75
CA LEU A 46 5.54 12.77 8.00
C LEU A 46 5.06 13.11 6.59
N THR A 47 4.16 14.09 6.46
CA THR A 47 3.62 14.53 5.17
C THR A 47 4.70 15.18 4.30
N ALA A 48 5.57 16.00 4.90
CA ALA A 48 6.69 16.62 4.19
C ALA A 48 7.63 15.56 3.58
N ILE A 49 7.91 14.47 4.31
CA ILE A 49 8.81 13.41 3.85
C ILE A 49 8.12 12.45 2.86
N LEU A 50 6.87 12.07 3.10
CA LEU A 50 6.19 11.04 2.30
C LEU A 50 5.45 11.58 1.06
N SER A 51 5.09 12.87 1.01
CA SER A 51 4.37 13.44 -0.12
C SER A 51 5.04 13.24 -1.49
N PRO A 52 6.39 13.32 -1.64
CA PRO A 52 7.04 13.02 -2.93
C PRO A 52 6.83 11.57 -3.37
N LEU A 53 6.92 10.61 -2.43
CA LEU A 53 6.71 9.19 -2.74
C LEU A 53 5.26 8.90 -3.13
N ILE A 54 4.30 9.60 -2.51
CA ILE A 54 2.89 9.51 -2.91
C ILE A 54 2.72 10.07 -4.33
N ALA A 55 3.33 11.21 -4.65
CA ALA A 55 3.27 11.78 -6.00
C ALA A 55 3.87 10.85 -7.06
N GLU A 56 5.02 10.24 -6.79
CA GLU A 56 5.65 9.24 -7.66
C GLU A 56 4.75 8.01 -7.82
N ARG A 57 4.17 7.50 -6.73
CA ARG A 57 3.21 6.38 -6.75
C ARG A 57 2.02 6.69 -7.64
N GLU A 58 1.42 7.87 -7.50
CA GLU A 58 0.27 8.27 -8.32
C GLU A 58 0.64 8.41 -9.80
N ALA A 59 1.81 8.96 -10.11
CA ALA A 59 2.31 9.02 -11.49
C ALA A 59 2.57 7.62 -12.08
N MET A 60 3.04 6.67 -11.25
CA MET A 60 3.29 5.29 -11.68
C MET A 60 2.01 4.49 -11.96
N LYS A 61 0.87 4.83 -11.33
CA LYS A 61 -0.41 4.13 -11.57
C LYS A 61 -0.94 4.31 -12.98
N SER A 62 -0.66 5.45 -13.61
CA SER A 62 -1.14 5.80 -14.96
C SER A 62 -0.06 5.71 -16.04
N SER A 63 1.11 5.18 -15.71
CA SER A 63 2.23 5.04 -16.65
C SER A 63 2.64 3.58 -16.86
N GLU A 64 3.50 3.38 -17.86
CA GLU A 64 4.10 2.11 -18.21
C GLU A 64 5.62 2.23 -18.14
N LEU A 65 6.28 1.32 -17.41
CA LEU A 65 7.74 1.27 -17.34
C LEU A 65 8.26 0.32 -18.40
N MET A 66 9.05 0.84 -19.34
CA MET A 66 9.84 0.02 -20.26
C MET A 66 11.21 -0.28 -19.64
N LEU A 67 11.53 -1.56 -19.47
CA LEU A 67 12.77 -2.02 -18.87
C LEU A 67 13.38 -3.15 -19.70
N GLU A 68 14.65 -3.04 -20.04
CA GLU A 68 15.38 -4.10 -20.72
C GLU A 68 15.78 -5.19 -19.74
N MET A 69 15.38 -6.44 -20.03
CA MET A 69 15.68 -7.61 -19.20
C MET A 69 16.16 -8.75 -20.09
N GLY A 70 17.42 -9.16 -19.92
CA GLY A 70 18.02 -10.23 -20.72
C GLY A 70 18.05 -9.95 -22.22
N GLY A 71 18.29 -8.68 -22.62
CA GLY A 71 18.31 -8.25 -24.02
C GLY A 71 16.94 -8.03 -24.66
N VAL A 72 15.86 -8.12 -23.89
CA VAL A 72 14.48 -7.92 -24.37
C VAL A 72 13.81 -6.79 -23.60
N LEU A 73 13.28 -5.79 -24.31
CA LEU A 73 12.50 -4.72 -23.69
C LEU A 73 11.14 -5.26 -23.22
N ARG A 74 10.83 -5.05 -21.95
CA ARG A 74 9.58 -5.47 -21.30
C ARG A 74 8.83 -4.25 -20.76
N THR A 75 7.51 -4.30 -20.82
CA THR A 75 6.65 -3.22 -20.32
C THR A 75 5.94 -3.67 -19.05
N PHE A 76 6.01 -2.85 -18.00
CA PHE A 76 5.42 -3.11 -16.70
C PHE A 76 4.37 -2.06 -16.35
N LYS A 77 3.26 -2.52 -15.78
CA LYS A 77 2.27 -1.71 -15.07
C LYS A 77 2.30 -2.06 -13.61
N PHE A 78 2.09 -1.07 -12.75
CA PHE A 78 2.13 -1.25 -11.30
C PHE A 78 0.75 -1.09 -10.69
N ILE A 79 0.41 -2.00 -9.78
CA ILE A 79 -0.77 -1.91 -8.92
C ILE A 79 -0.26 -1.83 -7.49
N PHE A 80 -0.39 -0.67 -6.87
CA PHE A 80 0.00 -0.44 -5.48
C PHE A 80 -1.17 -0.76 -4.55
N ARG A 81 -0.94 -1.62 -3.54
CA ARG A 81 -1.92 -1.95 -2.50
C ARG A 81 -1.32 -1.59 -1.14
N GLY A 82 -1.85 -0.56 -0.51
CA GLY A 82 -1.40 -0.09 0.80
C GLY A 82 -2.00 -0.90 1.94
N THR A 83 -1.51 -2.12 2.18
CA THR A 83 -2.07 -3.04 3.21
C THR A 83 -1.16 -3.24 4.42
N GLY A 84 0.01 -2.60 4.45
CA GLY A 84 1.02 -2.77 5.50
C GLY A 84 0.94 -1.74 6.62
N TYR A 85 -0.18 -1.02 6.74
CA TYR A 85 -0.40 0.02 7.75
C TYR A 85 -1.18 -0.57 8.92
N ASP A 86 -0.80 -0.25 10.15
CA ASP A 86 -1.65 -0.52 11.30
C ASP A 86 -2.84 0.45 11.34
N GLU A 87 -3.83 0.17 12.20
CA GLU A 87 -5.05 0.97 12.27
C GLU A 87 -4.78 2.44 12.62
N LYS A 88 -3.82 2.70 13.51
CA LYS A 88 -3.46 4.05 13.94
C LYS A 88 -2.98 4.85 12.74
N LEU A 89 -2.02 4.32 12.00
CA LEU A 89 -1.45 4.98 10.85
C LEU A 89 -2.46 5.12 9.71
N VAL A 90 -3.33 4.12 9.47
CA VAL A 90 -4.44 4.25 8.50
C VAL A 90 -5.33 5.43 8.86
N ARG A 91 -5.76 5.52 10.12
CA ARG A 91 -6.64 6.62 10.55
C ARG A 91 -5.97 7.98 10.37
N GLU A 92 -4.70 8.08 10.73
CA GLU A 92 -3.93 9.31 10.62
C GLU A 92 -3.74 9.77 9.17
N VAL A 93 -3.40 8.85 8.25
CA VAL A 93 -3.16 9.22 6.84
C VAL A 93 -4.43 9.38 6.01
N GLU A 94 -5.53 8.70 6.38
CA GLU A 94 -6.84 8.81 5.72
C GLU A 94 -7.72 9.91 6.34
N GLY A 95 -7.24 10.60 7.39
CA GLY A 95 -7.97 11.70 8.04
C GLY A 95 -9.19 11.25 8.85
N LEU A 96 -9.14 10.04 9.40
CA LEU A 96 -10.16 9.49 10.28
C LEU A 96 -9.91 9.89 11.73
N GLU A 97 -10.96 9.83 12.55
CA GLU A 97 -10.82 9.99 13.99
C GLU A 97 -9.90 8.91 14.59
N ALA A 98 -9.26 9.20 15.72
CA ALA A 98 -8.40 8.23 16.41
C ALA A 98 -9.19 6.97 16.85
N SER A 99 -8.51 5.83 17.07
CA SER A 99 -9.15 4.54 17.42
C SER A 99 -10.05 4.57 18.66
N GLY A 100 -9.88 5.58 19.53
CA GLY A 100 -10.75 5.79 20.69
C GLY A 100 -12.15 6.32 20.36
N SER A 101 -12.43 6.66 19.11
CA SER A 101 -13.63 7.40 18.72
C SER A 101 -14.91 6.56 18.66
N PHE A 102 -16.01 7.24 18.32
CA PHE A 102 -17.32 6.64 18.13
C PHE A 102 -17.38 5.76 16.88
N TYR A 103 -16.65 6.13 15.82
CA TYR A 103 -16.53 5.37 14.58
C TYR A 103 -15.38 4.36 14.66
N ILE A 104 -15.74 3.08 14.82
CA ILE A 104 -14.77 2.03 15.16
C ILE A 104 -14.07 1.41 13.95
N CYS A 105 -14.65 1.52 12.76
CA CYS A 105 -14.13 0.85 11.56
C CYS A 105 -13.49 1.86 10.59
N THR A 106 -12.43 1.44 9.90
CA THR A 106 -11.81 2.19 8.79
C THR A 106 -12.36 1.81 7.41
N LEU A 107 -13.27 0.82 7.37
CA LEU A 107 -13.84 0.25 6.14
C LEU A 107 -15.36 0.46 6.01
N CYS A 108 -16.03 0.93 7.07
CA CYS A 108 -17.46 1.25 7.08
C CYS A 108 -17.78 2.31 8.13
N ASP A 109 -19.00 2.85 8.07
CA ASP A 109 -19.44 3.95 8.94
C ASP A 109 -20.02 3.48 10.28
N ALA A 110 -19.79 2.22 10.65
CA ALA A 110 -20.38 1.63 11.85
C ALA A 110 -19.86 2.30 13.12
N THR A 111 -20.79 2.66 13.98
CA THR A 111 -20.48 3.19 15.30
C THR A 111 -20.16 2.06 16.27
N ARG A 112 -19.49 2.37 17.39
CA ARG A 112 -19.17 1.38 18.43
C ARG A 112 -20.43 0.68 18.97
N LEU A 113 -21.53 1.40 19.12
CA LEU A 113 -22.79 0.83 19.59
C LEU A 113 -23.40 -0.11 18.54
N GLU A 114 -23.48 0.33 17.29
CA GLU A 114 -24.01 -0.48 16.21
C GLU A 114 -23.19 -1.75 16.00
N ALA A 115 -21.86 -1.65 15.99
CA ALA A 115 -20.98 -2.80 15.87
C ALA A 115 -21.12 -3.79 17.05
N SER A 116 -21.51 -3.31 18.24
CA SER A 116 -21.77 -4.19 19.39
C SER A 116 -23.10 -4.95 19.28
N GLN A 117 -24.03 -4.46 18.46
CA GLN A 117 -25.36 -5.05 18.26
C GLN A 117 -25.44 -5.86 16.97
N ASN A 118 -24.76 -5.40 15.92
CA ASN A 118 -24.68 -6.04 14.62
C ASN A 118 -23.22 -6.43 14.32
N LEU A 119 -22.87 -7.65 14.74
CA LEU A 119 -21.49 -8.16 14.72
C LEU A 119 -21.03 -8.65 13.34
N VAL A 120 -21.93 -8.79 12.36
CA VAL A 120 -21.66 -9.37 11.02
C VAL A 120 -22.27 -8.51 9.92
#